data_AF-A0A4Y8TYT2-F1
#
_entry.id   AF-A0A4Y8TYT2-F1
#
_cell.length_a   1.000
_cell.length_b   1.000
_cell.length_c   1.000
_cell.angle_alpha   90.00
_cell.angle_beta   90.00
_cell.angle_gamma   90.00
#
_symmetry.space_group_name_H-M   'P 1'
#
loop_
_entity.id
_entity.type
_entity.pdbx_description
1 polymer ?
#
loop_
_entity_poly.entity_id
_entity_poly.type
_entity_poly.pdbx_seq_one_letter_code
_entity_poly.pdbx_strand_id
1 'polypeptide(L)'
;MNFQFRTSRTPMVLASSAAIAALMLTGCGQEPAPGTQTSTSAEASESAQQSDNSNGGTVDQDALLQINDQLSETLGDEYVQGWVKGGQLHVSTTNEKQLDAIEAAGAVGHLVQFSNEELRSAIQEIMKWQGKQENPVRSAIHAYTLNPETGGITLSVDKSQLEEVQKLIEADQPVGDIPVDYKPSGGIMTPAATQ
;
A
#
# COMPACT_ATOMS: atom_id res chain seq x y z
N MET A 1 -40.78 34.67 1.52
CA MET A 1 -39.60 35.55 1.63
C MET A 1 -38.42 34.83 1.01
N ASN A 2 -37.91 35.36 -0.10
CA ASN A 2 -36.76 34.84 -0.83
C ASN A 2 -35.47 35.30 -0.14
N PHE A 3 -34.55 34.39 0.14
CA PHE A 3 -33.16 34.73 0.39
C PHE A 3 -32.27 33.89 -0.51
N GLN A 4 -31.88 34.53 -1.61
CA GLN A 4 -30.75 34.10 -2.44
C GLN A 4 -29.46 34.57 -1.78
N PHE A 5 -28.51 33.67 -1.56
CA PHE A 5 -27.12 34.06 -1.32
C PHE A 5 -26.26 33.65 -2.50
N ARG A 6 -25.59 34.67 -3.03
CA ARG A 6 -24.82 34.72 -4.25
C ARG A 6 -23.57 33.84 -4.17
N THR A 7 -23.35 33.06 -5.21
CA THR A 7 -22.05 32.53 -5.61
C THR A 7 -21.12 33.69 -6.00
N SER A 8 -19.97 33.82 -5.34
CA SER A 8 -18.85 34.64 -5.82
C SER A 8 -17.76 33.73 -6.32
N ARG A 9 -17.69 33.59 -7.65
CA ARG A 9 -16.51 33.09 -8.36
C ARG A 9 -15.57 34.27 -8.56
N THR A 10 -14.33 34.15 -8.11
CA THR A 10 -13.26 35.09 -8.43
C THR A 10 -12.12 34.29 -9.06
N PRO A 11 -11.83 34.44 -10.36
CA PRO A 11 -10.60 33.91 -10.94
C PRO A 11 -9.46 34.90 -10.68
N MET A 12 -8.41 34.46 -9.98
CA MET A 12 -7.20 35.25 -9.78
C MET A 12 -6.03 34.64 -10.55
N VAL A 13 -5.73 35.28 -11.68
CA VAL A 13 -4.41 35.62 -12.23
C VAL A 13 -3.35 34.51 -12.32
N LEU A 14 -3.14 34.06 -13.57
CA LEU A 14 -1.90 33.47 -14.07
C LEU A 14 -0.79 34.53 -14.11
N ALA A 15 0.26 34.35 -13.31
CA ALA A 15 1.58 34.92 -13.58
C ALA A 15 2.61 34.23 -12.66
N SER A 16 3.47 33.39 -13.21
CA SER A 16 4.84 33.23 -12.70
C SER A 16 5.75 32.63 -13.76
N SER A 17 6.80 33.40 -13.99
CA SER A 17 7.81 33.27 -15.01
C SER A 17 8.73 32.09 -14.78
N ALA A 18 9.25 31.56 -15.89
CA ALA A 18 10.24 30.52 -15.97
C ALA A 18 11.58 30.89 -15.29
N ALA A 19 12.21 29.90 -14.67
CA ALA A 19 13.65 29.85 -14.46
C ALA A 19 14.09 28.38 -14.48
N ILE A 20 14.50 27.89 -15.65
CA ILE A 20 15.21 26.61 -15.78
C ILE A 20 16.67 26.90 -15.46
N ALA A 21 17.10 26.54 -14.25
CA ALA A 21 18.52 26.46 -13.91
C ALA A 21 19.00 25.03 -14.19
N ALA A 22 19.65 24.85 -15.33
CA ALA A 22 20.37 23.61 -15.64
C ALA A 22 21.64 23.54 -14.77
N LEU A 23 21.64 22.65 -13.77
CA LEU A 23 22.84 22.28 -13.03
C LEU A 23 23.62 21.23 -13.85
N MET A 24 24.62 21.69 -14.59
CA MET A 24 25.69 20.85 -15.12
C MET A 24 26.61 20.45 -13.96
N LEU A 25 26.47 19.24 -13.42
CA LEU A 25 27.47 18.60 -12.57
C LEU A 25 28.42 17.79 -13.46
N THR A 26 29.31 18.50 -14.15
CA THR A 26 30.55 17.93 -14.69
C THR A 26 31.47 17.59 -13.52
N GLY A 27 31.95 16.34 -13.54
CA GLY A 27 32.60 15.67 -12.42
C GLY A 27 33.90 16.29 -11.94
N CYS A 28 34.19 16.04 -10.65
CA CYS A 28 35.54 16.10 -10.10
C CYS A 28 36.32 14.91 -10.64
N GLY A 29 37.02 15.15 -11.74
CA GLY A 29 38.12 14.32 -12.19
C GLY A 29 39.25 14.36 -11.17
N GLN A 30 39.67 13.17 -10.76
CA GLN A 30 40.88 12.92 -9.99
C GLN A 30 42.07 13.10 -10.93
N GLU A 31 43.00 13.97 -10.56
CA GLU A 31 44.25 14.26 -11.28
C GLU A 31 45.03 12.97 -11.63
N PRO A 32 45.57 12.89 -12.86
CA PRO A 32 46.83 12.20 -13.10
C PRO A 32 47.91 13.16 -13.59
N ALA A 33 49.09 13.02 -12.98
CA ALA A 33 50.34 13.70 -13.32
C ALA A 33 50.76 13.48 -14.79
N PRO A 34 51.57 14.39 -15.37
CA PRO A 34 51.85 14.40 -16.80
C PRO A 34 53.00 13.45 -17.15
N GLY A 35 52.82 12.67 -18.21
CA GLY A 35 53.93 12.03 -18.90
C GLY A 35 53.55 10.76 -19.66
N THR A 36 53.75 10.83 -20.98
CA THR A 36 54.12 9.71 -21.88
C THR A 36 53.03 9.19 -22.83
N GLN A 37 53.07 9.78 -24.03
CA GLN A 37 53.09 9.19 -25.38
C GLN A 37 51.99 8.25 -25.91
N THR A 38 51.56 8.63 -27.11
CA THR A 38 50.71 8.01 -28.13
C THR A 38 51.13 6.60 -28.55
N SER A 39 50.14 5.71 -28.72
CA SER A 39 50.06 4.76 -29.84
C SER A 39 48.68 4.08 -29.91
N THR A 40 48.13 4.05 -31.12
CA THR A 40 46.91 3.38 -31.60
C THR A 40 46.95 1.85 -31.51
N SER A 41 45.82 1.21 -31.13
CA SER A 41 45.09 0.19 -31.92
C SER A 41 44.08 -0.60 -31.08
N ALA A 42 42.87 -0.77 -31.65
CA ALA A 42 41.92 -1.90 -31.57
C ALA A 42 41.79 -2.71 -30.26
N GLU A 43 40.59 -2.73 -29.66
CA GLU A 43 39.54 -3.73 -29.92
C GLU A 43 38.34 -3.45 -29.01
N ALA A 44 37.15 -3.46 -29.62
CA ALA A 44 35.88 -3.42 -28.90
C ALA A 44 35.69 -4.79 -28.22
N SER A 45 35.69 -4.82 -26.89
CA SER A 45 35.17 -5.96 -26.14
C SER A 45 33.70 -5.70 -25.83
N GLU A 46 32.88 -6.15 -26.78
CA GLU A 46 31.47 -6.47 -26.60
C GLU A 46 31.38 -7.60 -25.55
N SER A 47 31.07 -7.25 -24.30
CA SER A 47 30.66 -8.25 -23.31
C SER A 47 29.17 -8.54 -23.50
N ALA A 48 28.86 -9.28 -24.56
CA ALA A 48 27.63 -10.06 -24.66
C ALA A 48 27.86 -11.40 -23.96
N GLN A 49 27.29 -11.58 -22.78
CA GLN A 49 26.90 -12.89 -22.24
C GLN A 49 25.95 -12.63 -21.07
N GLN A 50 24.66 -12.77 -21.35
CA GLN A 50 23.91 -13.99 -21.06
C GLN A 50 23.32 -13.90 -19.66
N SER A 51 22.09 -13.38 -19.59
CA SER A 51 21.18 -13.72 -18.51
C SER A 51 20.23 -14.77 -19.04
N ASP A 52 20.28 -15.90 -18.36
CA ASP A 52 19.64 -17.15 -18.69
C ASP A 52 18.15 -17.03 -19.02
N ASN A 53 17.80 -17.76 -20.08
CA ASN A 53 16.47 -18.29 -20.30
C ASN A 53 16.13 -19.26 -19.15
N SER A 54 15.64 -18.73 -18.03
CA SER A 54 15.09 -19.51 -16.93
C SER A 54 13.61 -19.76 -17.20
N ASN A 55 13.33 -20.81 -17.95
CA ASN A 55 11.99 -21.38 -18.07
C ASN A 55 11.64 -22.13 -16.77
N GLY A 56 11.31 -21.35 -15.74
CA GLY A 56 10.61 -21.76 -14.53
C GLY A 56 9.72 -20.58 -14.18
N GLY A 57 8.48 -20.58 -14.66
CA GLY A 57 7.60 -19.40 -14.76
C GLY A 57 7.67 -18.48 -13.54
N THR A 58 8.55 -17.49 -13.61
CA THR A 58 8.65 -16.43 -12.62
C THR A 58 7.43 -15.56 -12.82
N VAL A 59 6.58 -15.48 -11.80
CA VAL A 59 5.49 -14.51 -11.76
C VAL A 59 6.11 -13.13 -12.04
N ASP A 60 5.65 -12.48 -13.11
CA ASP A 60 6.08 -11.15 -13.47
C ASP A 60 5.46 -10.15 -12.48
N GLN A 61 6.21 -9.84 -11.43
CA GLN A 61 5.74 -9.01 -10.32
C GLN A 61 5.47 -7.57 -10.76
N ASP A 62 6.22 -7.06 -11.73
CA ASP A 62 6.03 -5.71 -12.28
C ASP A 62 4.74 -5.64 -13.10
N ALA A 63 4.44 -6.68 -13.88
CA ALA A 63 3.17 -6.80 -14.58
C ALA A 63 1.97 -6.84 -13.61
N LEU A 64 2.07 -7.60 -12.51
CA LEU A 64 1.01 -7.65 -11.50
C LEU A 64 0.78 -6.29 -10.81
N LEU A 65 1.85 -5.55 -10.52
CA LEU A 65 1.74 -4.20 -9.96
C LEU A 65 1.08 -3.23 -10.94
N GLN A 66 1.48 -3.27 -12.22
CA GLN A 66 0.86 -2.43 -13.25
C GLN A 66 -0.63 -2.72 -13.43
N ILE A 67 -1.03 -3.99 -13.43
CA ILE A 67 -2.45 -4.38 -13.48
C ILE A 67 -3.18 -3.87 -12.24
N ASN A 68 -2.56 -3.94 -11.05
CA ASN A 68 -3.17 -3.44 -9.83
C ASN A 68 -3.40 -1.93 -9.88
N ASP A 69 -2.42 -1.16 -10.35
CA ASP A 69 -2.54 0.29 -10.51
C ASP A 69 -3.67 0.65 -11.50
N GLN A 70 -3.69 -0.02 -12.66
CA GLN A 70 -4.76 0.17 -13.65
C GLN A 70 -6.15 -0.14 -13.09
N LEU A 71 -6.27 -1.23 -12.33
CA LEU A 71 -7.53 -1.61 -11.69
C LEU A 71 -7.92 -0.59 -10.60
N SER A 72 -6.97 -0.13 -9.78
CA SER A 72 -7.24 0.90 -8.77
C SER A 72 -7.81 2.18 -9.42
N GLU A 73 -7.28 2.60 -10.56
CA GLU A 73 -7.78 3.78 -11.29
C GLU A 73 -9.15 3.53 -11.93
N THR A 74 -9.35 2.34 -12.51
CA THR A 74 -10.60 1.99 -13.23
C THR A 74 -11.77 1.81 -12.28
N LEU A 75 -11.54 1.18 -11.13
CA LEU A 75 -12.57 0.90 -10.14
C LEU A 75 -12.87 2.12 -9.26
N GLY A 76 -11.89 3.01 -9.06
CA GLY A 76 -12.04 4.25 -8.31
C GLY A 76 -12.41 3.99 -6.85
N ASP A 77 -13.44 4.68 -6.34
CA ASP A 77 -13.87 4.59 -4.94
C ASP A 77 -14.37 3.19 -4.54
N GLU A 78 -14.79 2.38 -5.52
CA GLU A 78 -15.25 1.01 -5.33
C GLU A 78 -14.08 0.00 -5.26
N TYR A 79 -12.84 0.43 -5.51
CA TYR A 79 -11.65 -0.37 -5.27
C TYR A 79 -11.35 -0.43 -3.78
N VAL A 80 -11.34 -1.64 -3.22
CA VAL A 80 -11.02 -1.82 -1.79
C VAL A 80 -9.53 -2.04 -1.61
N GLN A 81 -8.99 -3.15 -2.11
CA GLN A 81 -7.55 -3.44 -2.09
C GLN A 81 -7.21 -4.67 -2.94
N GLY A 82 -6.02 -4.66 -3.54
CA GLY A 82 -5.42 -5.81 -4.23
C GLY A 82 -4.32 -6.51 -3.43
N TRP A 83 -4.14 -7.80 -3.67
CA TRP A 83 -3.10 -8.63 -3.07
C TRP A 83 -2.69 -9.76 -4.02
N VAL A 84 -1.51 -10.33 -3.82
CA VAL A 84 -1.04 -11.47 -4.62
C VAL A 84 -1.19 -12.76 -3.82
N LYS A 85 -1.84 -13.76 -4.41
CA LYS A 85 -2.00 -15.10 -3.84
C LYS A 85 -1.80 -16.14 -4.93
N GLY A 86 -0.94 -17.13 -4.67
CA GLY A 86 -0.66 -18.19 -5.66
C GLY A 86 -0.06 -17.70 -6.98
N GLY A 87 0.60 -16.53 -7.00
CA GLY A 87 1.15 -15.95 -8.22
C GLY A 87 0.15 -15.19 -9.09
N GLN A 88 -1.08 -14.97 -8.60
CA GLN A 88 -2.11 -14.22 -9.28
C GLN A 88 -2.50 -12.98 -8.46
N LEU A 89 -2.88 -11.90 -9.14
CA LEU A 89 -3.46 -10.73 -8.50
C LEU A 89 -4.93 -11.01 -8.15
N HIS A 90 -5.29 -10.75 -6.90
CA HIS A 90 -6.65 -10.72 -6.39
C HIS A 90 -7.00 -9.26 -6.10
N VAL A 91 -8.24 -8.86 -6.38
CA VAL A 91 -8.73 -7.50 -6.12
C VAL A 91 -10.11 -7.57 -5.49
N SER A 92 -10.28 -6.82 -4.40
CA SER A 92 -11.57 -6.66 -3.74
C SER A 92 -12.27 -5.37 -4.20
N THR A 93 -13.59 -5.46 -4.40
CA THR A 93 -14.46 -4.34 -4.78
C THR A 93 -15.78 -4.39 -4.03
N THR A 94 -16.39 -3.24 -3.80
CA THR A 94 -17.77 -3.11 -3.27
C THR A 94 -18.85 -3.20 -4.35
N ASN A 95 -18.48 -3.24 -5.63
CA ASN A 95 -19.42 -3.20 -6.74
C ASN A 95 -19.35 -4.45 -7.62
N GLU A 96 -20.39 -5.27 -7.55
CA GLU A 96 -20.52 -6.51 -8.33
C GLU A 96 -20.36 -6.29 -9.84
N LYS A 97 -20.78 -5.13 -10.36
CA LYS A 97 -20.69 -4.82 -11.80
C LYS A 97 -19.26 -4.63 -12.30
N GLN A 98 -18.29 -4.46 -11.39
CA GLN A 98 -16.89 -4.28 -11.74
C GLN A 98 -16.10 -5.60 -11.76
N LEU A 99 -16.70 -6.72 -11.33
CA LEU A 99 -16.03 -8.03 -11.31
C LEU A 99 -15.56 -8.44 -12.72
N ASP A 100 -16.40 -8.23 -13.74
CA ASP A 100 -16.03 -8.51 -15.14
C ASP A 100 -14.80 -7.72 -15.60
N ALA A 101 -14.64 -6.48 -15.13
CA ALA A 101 -13.48 -5.66 -15.47
C ALA A 101 -12.20 -6.16 -14.79
N ILE A 102 -12.30 -6.68 -13.55
CA ILE A 102 -11.19 -7.30 -12.83
C ILE A 102 -10.74 -8.58 -13.54
N GLU A 103 -11.71 -9.45 -13.90
CA GLU A 103 -11.43 -10.70 -14.59
C GLU A 103 -10.84 -10.49 -15.98
N ALA A 104 -11.34 -9.50 -16.72
CA ALA A 104 -10.81 -9.11 -18.03
C ALA A 104 -9.35 -8.63 -17.96
N ALA A 105 -8.92 -8.09 -16.81
CA ALA A 105 -7.54 -7.70 -16.56
C ALA A 105 -6.64 -8.86 -16.10
N GLY A 106 -7.17 -10.09 -15.99
CA GLY A 106 -6.44 -11.28 -15.58
C GLY A 106 -6.32 -11.46 -14.06
N ALA A 107 -7.03 -10.65 -13.27
CA ALA A 107 -7.08 -10.74 -11.82
C ALA A 107 -8.32 -11.50 -11.34
N VAL A 108 -8.31 -11.94 -10.07
CA VAL A 108 -9.47 -12.57 -9.43
C VAL A 108 -10.24 -11.51 -8.65
N GLY A 109 -11.50 -11.29 -9.01
CA GLY A 109 -12.39 -10.35 -8.32
C GLY A 109 -12.99 -10.94 -7.04
N HIS A 110 -13.08 -10.13 -5.99
CA HIS A 110 -13.74 -10.45 -4.72
C HIS A 110 -14.75 -9.35 -4.41
N LEU A 111 -16.03 -9.72 -4.26
CA LEU A 111 -17.05 -8.79 -3.81
C LEU A 111 -17.03 -8.72 -2.27
N VAL A 112 -16.86 -7.52 -1.73
CA VAL A 112 -16.86 -7.25 -0.28
C VAL A 112 -17.89 -6.19 0.07
N GLN A 113 -18.33 -6.16 1.32
CA GLN A 113 -19.41 -5.27 1.75
C GLN A 113 -18.94 -3.84 2.06
N PHE A 114 -17.73 -3.69 2.60
CA PHE A 114 -17.22 -2.44 3.13
C PHE A 114 -16.15 -1.85 2.23
N SER A 115 -16.23 -0.54 2.01
CA SER A 115 -15.25 0.22 1.27
C SER A 115 -13.92 0.33 2.02
N ASN A 116 -12.86 0.71 1.31
CA ASN A 116 -11.57 0.94 1.94
C ASN A 116 -11.64 2.02 3.06
N GLU A 117 -12.41 3.08 2.83
CA GLU A 117 -12.59 4.18 3.79
C GLU A 117 -13.30 3.71 5.07
N GLU A 118 -14.34 2.88 4.94
CA GLU A 118 -15.04 2.30 6.08
C GLU A 118 -14.11 1.40 6.89
N LEU A 119 -13.31 0.54 6.24
CA LEU A 119 -12.37 -0.33 6.94
C LEU A 119 -11.24 0.46 7.64
N ARG A 120 -10.75 1.54 7.03
CA ARG A 120 -9.79 2.44 7.68
C ARG A 120 -10.40 3.16 8.87
N SER A 121 -11.67 3.56 8.77
CA SER A 121 -12.41 4.15 9.88
C SER A 121 -12.62 3.13 11.01
N ALA A 122 -12.90 1.87 10.67
CA ALA A 122 -13.03 0.77 11.63
C ALA A 122 -11.74 0.58 12.44
N ILE A 123 -10.57 0.64 11.81
CA ILE A 123 -9.28 0.60 12.50
C ILE A 123 -9.19 1.73 13.54
N GLN A 124 -9.61 2.95 13.19
CA GLN A 124 -9.59 4.09 14.13
C GLN A 124 -10.53 3.86 15.32
N GLU A 125 -11.72 3.28 15.10
CA GLU A 125 -12.64 2.94 16.18
C GLU A 125 -12.08 1.85 17.10
N ILE A 126 -11.40 0.82 16.56
CA ILE A 126 -10.71 -0.16 17.41
C ILE A 126 -9.57 0.48 18.18
N MET A 127 -8.78 1.38 17.60
CA MET A 127 -7.72 2.09 18.32
C MET A 127 -8.28 2.93 19.49
N LYS A 128 -9.39 3.64 19.28
CA LYS A 128 -10.08 4.39 20.34
C LYS A 128 -10.64 3.47 21.41
N TRP A 129 -11.22 2.34 21.01
CA TRP A 129 -11.73 1.31 21.92
C TRP A 129 -10.59 0.71 22.75
N GLN A 130 -9.46 0.33 22.13
CA GLN A 130 -8.27 -0.20 22.79
C GLN A 130 -7.74 0.78 23.84
N GLY A 131 -7.73 2.07 23.54
CA GLY A 131 -7.29 3.12 24.46
C GLY A 131 -8.14 3.24 25.74
N LYS A 132 -9.37 2.73 25.72
CA LYS A 132 -10.28 2.70 26.89
C LYS A 132 -10.13 1.43 27.73
N GLN A 133 -9.48 0.39 27.19
CA GLN A 133 -9.27 -0.87 27.90
C GLN A 133 -8.24 -0.72 29.01
N GLU A 134 -8.22 -1.63 29.98
CA GLU A 134 -7.16 -1.70 31.00
C GLU A 134 -6.00 -2.61 30.54
N ASN A 135 -4.85 -2.48 31.18
CA ASN A 135 -3.74 -3.41 30.94
C ASN A 135 -4.13 -4.81 31.46
N PRO A 136 -3.71 -5.89 30.77
CA PRO A 136 -2.83 -5.92 29.59
C PRO A 136 -3.51 -5.73 28.22
N VAL A 137 -4.85 -5.69 28.15
CA VAL A 137 -5.62 -5.58 26.90
C VAL A 137 -5.29 -4.30 26.13
N ARG A 138 -5.13 -3.17 26.84
CA ARG A 138 -4.73 -1.89 26.25
C ARG A 138 -3.48 -1.98 25.38
N SER A 139 -2.53 -2.85 25.73
CA SER A 139 -1.28 -3.03 24.97
C SER A 139 -1.25 -4.30 24.12
N ALA A 140 -2.34 -5.07 24.08
CA ALA A 140 -2.34 -6.40 23.47
C ALA A 140 -2.39 -6.39 21.94
N ILE A 141 -2.94 -5.36 21.30
CA ILE A 141 -2.99 -5.28 19.83
C ILE A 141 -1.74 -4.57 19.34
N HIS A 142 -0.93 -5.28 18.56
CA HIS A 142 0.37 -4.82 18.05
C HIS A 142 0.30 -4.24 16.63
N ALA A 143 -0.67 -4.67 15.81
CA ALA A 143 -0.84 -4.15 14.46
C ALA A 143 -2.29 -4.27 13.96
N TYR A 144 -2.63 -3.39 13.04
CA TYR A 144 -3.92 -3.28 12.38
C TYR A 144 -3.70 -3.33 10.86
N THR A 145 -4.35 -4.27 10.19
CA THR A 145 -4.27 -4.37 8.72
C THR A 145 -5.66 -4.54 8.14
N LEU A 146 -5.86 -4.06 6.92
CA LEU A 146 -7.03 -4.43 6.12
C LEU A 146 -6.95 -5.92 5.77
N ASN A 147 -8.10 -6.58 5.68
CA ASN A 147 -8.22 -7.93 5.16
C ASN A 147 -9.14 -7.92 3.94
N PRO A 148 -8.60 -7.78 2.72
CA PRO A 148 -9.41 -7.73 1.52
C PRO A 148 -10.00 -9.09 1.12
N GLU A 149 -9.50 -10.20 1.68
CA GLU A 149 -10.05 -11.54 1.45
C GLU A 149 -11.38 -11.75 2.20
N THR A 150 -11.53 -11.18 3.40
CA THR A 150 -12.77 -11.24 4.18
C THR A 150 -13.62 -9.97 4.07
N GLY A 151 -13.10 -8.91 3.45
CA GLY A 151 -13.75 -7.60 3.40
C GLY A 151 -13.79 -6.92 4.77
N GLY A 152 -12.78 -7.17 5.61
CA GLY A 152 -12.73 -6.73 7.00
C GLY A 152 -11.36 -6.23 7.40
N ILE A 153 -11.00 -6.43 8.68
CA ILE A 153 -9.70 -6.06 9.24
C ILE A 153 -9.09 -7.24 9.99
N THR A 154 -7.76 -7.27 10.06
CA THR A 154 -7.01 -8.23 10.86
C THR A 154 -6.27 -7.52 11.98
N LEU A 155 -6.42 -8.05 13.19
CA LEU A 155 -5.70 -7.60 14.38
C LEU A 155 -4.56 -8.57 14.68
N SER A 156 -3.33 -8.05 14.75
CA SER A 156 -2.21 -8.82 15.29
C SER A 156 -2.18 -8.65 16.80
N VAL A 157 -2.51 -9.71 17.54
CA VAL A 157 -2.75 -9.65 19.00
C VAL A 157 -1.72 -10.47 19.75
N ASP A 158 -1.28 -10.01 20.91
CA ASP A 158 -0.46 -10.80 21.84
C ASP A 158 -1.15 -12.14 22.13
N LYS A 159 -0.40 -13.24 21.96
CA LYS A 159 -0.95 -14.58 22.09
C LYS A 159 -1.57 -14.85 23.47
N SER A 160 -1.04 -14.25 24.55
CA SER A 160 -1.58 -14.42 25.90
C SER A 160 -2.89 -13.68 26.14
N GLN A 161 -3.20 -12.69 25.30
CA GLN A 161 -4.39 -11.84 25.42
C GLN A 161 -5.41 -12.05 24.29
N LEU A 162 -5.12 -12.93 23.33
CA LEU A 162 -5.95 -13.16 22.15
C LEU A 162 -7.41 -13.45 22.50
N GLU A 163 -7.66 -14.40 23.41
CA GLU A 163 -9.01 -14.81 23.80
C GLU A 163 -9.78 -13.68 24.50
N GLU A 164 -9.11 -12.93 25.38
CA GLU A 164 -9.76 -11.82 26.09
C GLU A 164 -10.06 -10.64 25.14
N VAL A 165 -9.14 -10.30 24.24
CA VAL A 165 -9.37 -9.28 23.20
C VAL A 165 -10.53 -9.67 22.30
N GLN A 166 -10.59 -10.93 21.85
CA GLN A 166 -11.69 -11.42 21.01
C GLN A 166 -13.03 -11.28 21.75
N LYS A 167 -13.11 -11.77 22.99
CA LYS A 167 -14.31 -11.69 23.80
C LYS A 167 -14.78 -10.24 24.02
N LEU A 168 -13.86 -9.31 24.29
CA LEU A 168 -14.23 -7.91 24.51
C LEU A 168 -14.66 -7.22 23.22
N ILE A 169 -14.05 -7.52 22.07
CA ILE A 169 -14.50 -7.01 20.77
C ILE A 169 -15.88 -7.56 20.40
N GLU A 170 -16.13 -8.85 20.65
CA GLU A 170 -17.45 -9.46 20.43
C GLU A 170 -18.53 -8.84 21.35
N ALA A 171 -18.19 -8.50 22.59
CA ALA A 171 -19.12 -7.90 23.54
C ALA A 171 -19.39 -6.41 23.26
N ASP A 172 -18.35 -5.63 22.96
CA ASP A 172 -18.45 -4.19 22.79
C ASP A 172 -18.80 -3.79 21.34
N GLN A 173 -18.58 -4.68 20.38
CA GLN A 173 -18.76 -4.47 18.93
C GLN A 173 -18.28 -3.08 18.44
N PRO A 174 -17.00 -2.71 18.66
CA PRO A 174 -16.51 -1.36 18.38
C PRO A 174 -16.60 -0.96 16.89
N VAL A 175 -16.75 -1.93 15.99
CA VAL A 175 -16.84 -1.74 14.53
C VAL A 175 -18.12 -2.31 13.92
N GLY A 176 -19.12 -2.65 14.75
CA GLY A 176 -20.40 -3.20 14.29
C GLY A 176 -20.25 -4.50 13.50
N ASP A 177 -20.76 -4.51 12.28
CA ASP A 177 -20.82 -5.69 11.40
C ASP A 177 -19.52 -5.95 10.62
N ILE A 178 -18.50 -5.09 10.73
CA ILE A 178 -17.23 -5.26 10.02
C ILE A 178 -16.50 -6.51 10.54
N PRO A 179 -16.15 -7.48 9.67
CA PRO A 179 -15.42 -8.67 10.09
C PRO A 179 -14.08 -8.34 10.73
N VAL A 180 -13.79 -8.96 11.87
CA VAL A 180 -12.52 -8.84 12.58
C VAL A 180 -11.85 -10.21 12.63
N ASP A 181 -10.75 -10.35 11.90
CA ASP A 181 -9.87 -11.50 11.96
C ASP A 181 -8.75 -11.28 12.99
N TYR A 182 -8.24 -12.37 13.54
CA TYR A 182 -7.18 -12.31 14.54
C TYR A 182 -5.97 -13.13 14.13
N LYS A 183 -4.78 -12.54 14.26
CA LYS A 183 -3.51 -13.20 14.08
C LYS A 183 -2.72 -13.16 15.38
N PRO A 184 -2.33 -14.31 15.96
CA PRO A 184 -1.44 -14.30 17.11
C PRO A 184 -0.10 -13.71 16.68
N SER A 185 0.40 -12.77 17.47
CA SER A 185 1.70 -12.16 17.29
C SER A 185 2.64 -12.61 18.41
N GLY A 186 3.88 -12.88 18.02
CA GLY A 186 4.97 -13.18 18.96
C GLY A 186 5.79 -11.92 19.19
N GLY A 187 5.95 -11.53 20.45
CA GLY A 187 6.82 -10.43 20.83
C GLY A 187 6.96 -10.36 22.35
N ILE A 188 8.19 -10.44 22.84
CA ILE A 188 8.52 -9.96 24.19
C ILE A 188 8.60 -8.44 24.07
N MET A 189 8.01 -7.68 24.99
CA MET A 189 8.18 -6.23 25.03
C MET A 189 9.67 -5.87 25.03
N THR A 190 10.18 -5.30 23.94
CA THR A 190 11.40 -4.50 24.01
C THR A 190 10.94 -3.04 24.05
N PRO A 191 11.14 -2.29 25.15
CA PRO A 191 10.78 -0.89 25.18
C PRO A 191 11.53 -0.15 24.07
N ALA A 192 10.85 0.77 23.38
CA ALA A 192 11.52 1.70 22.49
C ALA A 192 12.55 2.48 23.32
N ALA A 193 13.82 2.43 22.90
CA ALA A 193 14.88 3.19 23.56
C ALA A 193 14.56 4.68 23.46
N THR A 194 14.34 5.33 24.59
CA THR A 194 14.39 6.80 24.68
C THR A 194 15.82 7.24 24.40
N GLN A 195 16.01 8.00 23.32
CA GLN A 195 17.12 8.96 23.22
C GLN A 195 16.65 10.33 23.67
#